data_AF-A0A1Q4WMT2-F1
#
_entry.id   AF-A0A1Q4WMT2-F1
#
_cell.length_a   1.000
_cell.length_b   1.000
_cell.length_c   1.000
_cell.angle_alpha   90.00
_cell.angle_beta   90.00
_cell.angle_gamma   90.00
#
_symmetry.space_group_name_H-M   'P 1'
#
loop_
_entity.id
_entity.type
_entity.pdbx_description
1 polymer ?
#
loop_
_entity_poly.entity_id
_entity_poly.type
_entity_poly.pdbx_seq_one_letter_code
_entity_poly.pdbx_strand_id
1 'polypeptide(L)'
;MRADHDVLVEIPDHQPPAVHTLSDDLLRRFWDSVRYRPMSRFQHYALERRLTGPCARRDIIRDLADEPVLVIPAGDREIRISWANPAQQPT
;
A
#
# COMPACT_ATOMS: atom_id res chain seq x y z
N MET A 1 9.73 13.64 16.32
CA MET A 1 8.41 12.99 16.35
C MET A 1 8.28 12.15 15.08
N ARG A 2 8.13 10.83 15.17
CA ARG A 2 7.59 10.06 14.05
C ARG A 2 6.11 10.41 14.02
N ALA A 3 5.64 11.13 13.00
CA ALA A 3 4.22 11.11 12.72
C ALA A 3 3.88 9.67 12.34
N ASP A 4 3.05 9.02 13.14
CA ASP A 4 2.46 7.77 12.72
C ASP A 4 1.51 8.11 11.56
N HIS A 5 1.82 7.53 10.41
CA HIS A 5 1.07 7.76 9.18
C HIS A 5 0.05 6.64 9.10
N ASP A 6 -1.22 6.95 9.35
CA ASP A 6 -2.27 5.96 9.25
C ASP A 6 -2.84 5.97 7.84
N VAL A 7 -2.98 4.78 7.27
CA VAL A 7 -3.51 4.59 5.92
C VAL A 7 -4.76 3.73 5.98
N LEU A 8 -5.75 4.10 5.19
CA LEU A 8 -6.89 3.26 4.90
C LEU A 8 -6.52 2.34 3.74
N VAL A 9 -6.59 1.03 3.96
CA VAL A 9 -6.35 0.01 2.93
C VAL A 9 -7.68 -0.62 2.55
N GLU A 10 -7.98 -0.59 1.26
CA GLU A 10 -9.17 -1.20 0.69
C GLU A 10 -8.78 -2.28 -0.31
N ILE A 11 -9.36 -3.47 -0.14
CA ILE A 11 -9.30 -4.56 -1.10
C ILE A 11 -10.75 -4.79 -1.56
N PRO A 12 -11.14 -4.28 -2.75
CA PRO A 12 -12.47 -4.47 -3.30
C PRO A 12 -12.90 -5.94 -3.24
N ASP A 13 -14.16 -6.16 -2.85
CA ASP A 13 -14.83 -7.47 -2.81
C ASP A 13 -14.17 -8.53 -1.91
N HIS A 14 -13.30 -8.11 -0.97
CA HIS A 14 -12.62 -9.06 -0.08
C HIS A 14 -12.83 -8.77 1.39
N GLN A 15 -12.58 -7.54 1.83
CA GLN A 15 -12.70 -7.14 3.23
C GLN A 15 -13.18 -5.70 3.33
N PRO A 16 -13.87 -5.33 4.43
CA PRO A 16 -14.13 -3.93 4.71
C PRO A 16 -12.81 -3.14 4.76
N PRO A 17 -12.80 -1.88 4.31
CA PRO A 17 -11.68 -0.97 4.49
C PRO A 17 -11.16 -0.99 5.93
N ALA A 18 -9.84 -1.08 6.10
CA ALA A 18 -9.22 -1.13 7.41
C ALA A 18 -8.11 -0.08 7.54
N VAL A 19 -8.09 0.59 8.69
CA VAL A 19 -7.05 1.56 9.04
C VAL A 19 -5.86 0.84 9.62
N HIS A 20 -4.68 1.13 9.09
CA HIS A 20 -3.42 0.56 9.52
C HIS A 20 -2.34 1.64 9.65
N THR A 21 -1.46 1.51 10.64
CA THR A 21 -0.25 2.33 10.71
C THR A 21 0.75 1.89 9.65
N LEU A 22 1.11 2.81 8.77
CA LEU A 22 2.06 2.59 7.68
C LEU A 22 3.45 2.30 8.24
N SER A 23 3.84 1.04 8.14
CA SER A 23 5.10 0.48 8.63
C SER A 23 5.65 -0.53 7.64
N ASP A 24 6.96 -0.77 7.68
CA ASP A 24 7.60 -1.77 6.81
C ASP A 24 7.02 -3.18 7.07
N ASP A 25 6.64 -3.47 8.33
CA ASP A 25 5.97 -4.71 8.69
C ASP A 25 4.58 -4.85 8.07
N LEU A 26 3.79 -3.78 8.03
CA LEU A 26 2.50 -3.78 7.32
C LEU A 26 2.70 -4.12 5.85
N LEU A 27 3.64 -3.43 5.18
CA LEU A 27 3.90 -3.63 3.75
C LEU A 27 4.40 -5.05 3.45
N ARG A 28 5.25 -5.61 4.32
CA ARG A 28 5.70 -6.99 4.22
C ARG A 28 4.54 -7.99 4.38
N ARG A 29 3.70 -7.84 5.41
CA ARG A 29 2.50 -8.68 5.59
C ARG A 29 1.57 -8.58 4.40
N PHE A 30 1.47 -7.38 3.84
CA PHE A 30 0.65 -7.13 2.67
C PHE A 30 1.17 -7.92 1.46
N TRP A 31 2.47 -7.81 1.18
CA TRP A 31 3.14 -8.63 0.17
C TRP A 31 2.91 -10.13 0.39
N ASP A 32 3.09 -10.61 1.63
CA ASP A 32 2.92 -12.02 1.94
C ASP A 32 1.49 -12.54 1.67
N SER A 33 0.48 -11.67 1.79
CA SER A 33 -0.91 -12.03 1.51
C SER A 33 -1.24 -12.10 0.01
N VAL A 34 -0.49 -11.39 -0.83
CA VAL A 34 -0.76 -11.30 -2.29
C VAL A 34 0.26 -12.00 -3.17
N ARG A 35 1.47 -12.32 -2.67
CA ARG A 35 2.59 -12.90 -3.46
C ARG A 35 2.27 -14.22 -4.17
N TYR A 36 1.25 -14.95 -3.72
CA TYR A 36 0.81 -16.22 -4.29
C TYR A 36 -0.40 -16.08 -5.21
N ARG A 37 -0.93 -14.87 -5.39
CA ARG A 37 -2.01 -14.61 -6.34
C ARG A 37 -1.51 -14.75 -7.78
N PRO A 38 -2.36 -15.21 -8.72
CA PRO A 38 -2.01 -15.24 -10.13
C PRO A 38 -1.69 -13.83 -10.62
N MET A 39 -0.44 -13.62 -11.01
CA MET A 39 0.08 -12.35 -11.51
C MET A 39 1.03 -12.61 -12.68
N SER A 40 1.10 -11.68 -13.63
CA SER A 40 2.21 -11.72 -14.58
C SER A 40 3.55 -11.56 -13.84
N ARG A 41 4.62 -12.13 -14.37
CA ARG A 41 5.96 -12.01 -13.76
C ARG A 41 6.38 -10.56 -13.55
N PHE A 42 6.01 -9.67 -14.47
CA PHE A 42 6.28 -8.24 -14.37
C PHE A 42 5.52 -7.59 -13.21
N GLN A 43 4.22 -7.86 -13.07
CA GLN A 43 3.42 -7.36 -11.96
C GLN A 43 3.94 -7.87 -10.62
N HIS A 44 4.27 -9.16 -10.54
CA HIS A 44 4.81 -9.77 -9.32
C HIS A 44 6.08 -9.07 -8.85
N TYR A 45 7.07 -8.89 -9.73
CA TYR A 45 8.32 -8.20 -9.41
C TYR A 45 8.12 -6.72 -9.06
N ALA A 46 7.28 -6.01 -9.80
CA ALA A 46 6.99 -4.60 -9.53
C ALA A 46 6.35 -4.43 -8.15
N LEU A 47 5.42 -5.32 -7.80
CA LEU A 47 4.71 -5.30 -6.52
C LEU A 47 5.63 -5.68 -5.36
N GLU A 48 6.44 -6.72 -5.52
CA GLU A 48 7.46 -7.12 -4.53
C GLU A 48 8.38 -5.94 -4.22
N ARG A 49 8.95 -5.31 -5.25
CA ARG A 49 9.86 -4.18 -5.07
C ARG A 49 9.18 -3.00 -4.38
N ARG A 50 7.92 -2.71 -4.71
CA ARG A 50 7.16 -1.59 -4.16
C ARG A 50 6.81 -1.78 -2.68
N LEU A 51 6.54 -3.01 -2.25
CA LEU A 51 6.10 -3.31 -0.88
C LEU A 51 7.24 -3.74 0.05
N THR A 52 8.31 -4.34 -0.48
CA THR A 52 9.41 -4.91 0.32
C THR A 52 10.74 -4.21 0.11
N GLY A 53 10.81 -3.24 -0.82
CA GLY A 53 12.02 -2.49 -1.09
C GLY A 53 12.48 -1.63 0.11
N PRO A 54 13.77 -1.27 0.16
CA PRO A 54 14.34 -0.50 1.28
C PRO A 54 13.74 0.92 1.43
N CYS A 55 13.06 1.42 0.39
CA CYS A 55 12.37 2.71 0.39
C CYS A 55 10.85 2.58 0.35
N ALA A 56 10.28 1.37 0.44
CA ALA A 56 8.86 1.09 0.19
C ALA A 56 7.92 2.04 0.95
N ARG A 57 8.12 2.18 2.28
CA ARG A 57 7.33 3.10 3.10
C ARG A 57 7.45 4.56 2.66
N ARG A 58 8.67 5.03 2.36
CA ARG A 58 8.92 6.40 1.92
C ARG A 58 8.30 6.65 0.54
N ASP A 59 8.41 5.69 -0.36
CA ASP A 59 7.84 5.76 -1.69
C ASP A 59 6.31 5.82 -1.61
N ILE A 60 5.66 5.02 -0.74
CA ILE A 60 4.21 5.12 -0.52
C ILE A 60 3.81 6.49 0.05
N ILE A 61 4.56 7.03 1.03
CA ILE A 61 4.28 8.37 1.58
C ILE A 61 4.38 9.44 0.49
N ARG A 62 5.43 9.39 -0.35
CA ARG A 62 5.60 10.33 -1.47
C ARG A 62 4.45 10.19 -2.46
N ASP A 63 4.16 8.97 -2.87
CA ASP A 63 3.13 8.75 -3.90
C ASP A 63 1.74 9.15 -3.38
N LEU A 64 1.47 9.00 -2.07
CA LEU A 64 0.24 9.49 -1.42
C LEU A 64 0.21 11.01 -1.18
N ALA A 65 1.37 11.68 -1.23
CA ALA A 65 1.46 13.13 -1.22
C ALA A 65 1.09 13.70 -2.59
N ASP A 66 1.55 13.04 -3.65
CA ASP A 66 1.30 13.43 -5.04
C ASP A 66 -0.13 13.07 -5.48
N GLU A 67 -0.62 11.88 -5.11
CA GLU A 67 -1.97 11.40 -5.42
C GLU A 67 -2.70 10.94 -4.14
N PRO A 68 -3.92 11.41 -3.86
CA PRO A 68 -4.60 11.12 -2.58
C PRO A 68 -5.00 9.66 -2.40
N VAL A 69 -5.01 8.88 -3.48
CA VAL A 69 -5.34 7.45 -3.48
C VAL A 69 -4.35 6.74 -4.39
N LEU A 70 -3.57 5.84 -3.80
CA LEU A 70 -2.67 4.96 -4.52
C LEU A 70 -3.41 3.66 -4.89
N VAL A 71 -3.46 3.36 -6.19
CA VAL A 71 -4.01 2.10 -6.71
C VAL A 71 -2.87 1.17 -7.13
N ILE A 72 -2.82 -0.01 -6.52
CA ILE A 72 -1.78 -1.02 -6.77
C ILE A 72 -2.43 -2.27 -7.39
N PRO A 73 -2.10 -2.63 -8.64
CA PRO A 73 -2.60 -3.86 -9.23
C PRO A 73 -1.94 -5.09 -8.59
N ALA A 74 -2.76 -6.08 -8.24
CA ALA A 74 -2.36 -7.35 -7.66
C ALA A 74 -3.16 -8.49 -8.31
N GLY A 75 -2.73 -8.87 -9.52
CA GLY A 75 -3.38 -9.91 -10.31
C GLY A 75 -4.63 -9.40 -11.00
N ASP A 76 -5.76 -10.03 -10.71
CA ASP A 76 -7.10 -9.65 -11.16
C ASP A 76 -7.75 -8.59 -10.25
N ARG A 77 -7.01 -8.08 -9.26
CA ARG A 77 -7.52 -7.14 -8.25
C ARG A 77 -6.70 -5.86 -8.20
N GLU A 78 -7.33 -4.84 -7.65
CA GLU A 78 -6.70 -3.58 -7.29
C GLU A 78 -6.71 -3.42 -5.78
N ILE A 79 -5.62 -2.88 -5.24
CA ILE A 79 -5.53 -2.50 -3.84
C ILE A 79 -5.51 -1.00 -3.81
N ARG A 80 -6.35 -0.39 -2.97
CA ARG A 80 -6.37 1.05 -2.79
C ARG A 80 -5.81 1.40 -1.42
N ILE A 81 -4.86 2.32 -1.41
CA ILE A 81 -4.27 2.87 -0.19
C ILE A 81 -4.53 4.37 -0.22
N SER A 82 -5.03 4.93 0.88
CA SER A 82 -5.22 6.37 1.04
C SER A 82 -4.88 6.79 2.47
N TRP A 83 -4.73 8.08 2.72
CA TRP A 83 -4.59 8.57 4.10
C TRP A 83 -5.86 8.28 4.90
N ALA A 84 -5.73 7.73 6.10
CA ALA A 84 -6.87 7.49 6.97
C ALA A 84 -7.50 8.81 7.46
N ASN A 85 -6.69 9.86 7.61
CA ASN A 85 -7.13 11.20 7.89
C ASN A 85 -6.59 12.18 6.82
N PRO A 86 -7.44 12.98 6.15
CA PRO A 86 -7.00 14.00 5.19
C PRO A 86 -5.97 14.99 5.78
N ALA A 87 -6.01 15.24 7.09
CA ALA A 87 -5.03 16.10 7.77
C ALA A 87 -3.61 15.51 7.82
N GLN A 88 -3.43 14.22 7.49
CA GLN A 88 -2.12 13.57 7.36
C GLN A 88 -1.50 13.73 5.97
N GLN A 89 -2.19 14.41 5.04
CA GLN A 89 -1.60 14.81 3.76
C GLN A 89 -0.44 15.79 4.02
N PRO A 90 0.80 15.45 3.61
CA PRO A 90 1.90 16.40 3.68
C PRO A 90 1.59 17.58 2.75
N THR A 91 1.78 18.79 3.28
CA THR A 91 1.56 20.08 2.58
C THR A 91 2.78 20.50 1.79
#